data_AF-A0A246DKR0-F1
#
_entry.id   AF-A0A246DKR0-F1
#
_cell.length_a   1.000
_cell.length_b   1.000
_cell.length_c   1.000
_cell.angle_alpha   90.00
_cell.angle_beta   90.00
_cell.angle_gamma   90.00
#
_symmetry.space_group_name_H-M   'P 1'
#
loop_
_entity.id
_entity.type
_entity.pdbx_description
1 polymer ?
#
loop_
_entity_poly.entity_id
_entity_poly.type
_entity_poly.pdbx_seq_one_letter_code
_entity_poly.pdbx_strand_id
1 'polypeptide(L)'
;MNRLILPALLALLSSCSESKDGSDLPDQPDRWVNSFKIQDDSKARYVEKSGVISSSVKPLTGLQSVSVGDNIEGVKIGAIRCSFFSKDESYSGEQFMWRGRWGCMAGRDKNEIENAVQQDGNKLYDYIHVSPVSLQ
;
A
#
# COMPACT_ATOMS: atom_id res chain seq x y z
N MET A 1 -46.27 -58.67 15.37
CA MET A 1 -46.62 -57.26 15.61
C MET A 1 -45.43 -56.63 16.32
N ASN A 2 -44.74 -55.59 15.90
CA ASN A 2 -44.78 -54.75 14.72
C ASN A 2 -43.32 -54.32 14.45
N ARG A 3 -42.89 -54.39 13.18
CA ARG A 3 -41.63 -53.80 12.72
C ARG A 3 -41.78 -52.28 12.68
N LEU A 4 -40.81 -51.54 13.20
CA LEU A 4 -40.56 -50.17 12.75
C LEU A 4 -39.05 -49.94 12.62
N ILE A 5 -38.62 -50.04 11.37
CA ILE A 5 -37.36 -49.54 10.83
C ILE A 5 -37.57 -48.03 10.66
N LEU A 6 -36.74 -47.19 11.28
CA LEU A 6 -36.69 -45.75 10.97
C LEU A 6 -35.34 -45.43 10.29
N PRO A 7 -35.36 -44.70 9.15
CA PRO A 7 -34.20 -44.55 8.30
C PRO A 7 -33.28 -43.40 8.74
N ALA A 8 -32.02 -43.56 8.35
CA ALA A 8 -30.99 -42.54 8.36
C ALA A 8 -31.39 -41.29 7.54
N LEU A 9 -31.14 -40.11 8.09
CA LEU A 9 -30.90 -38.88 7.34
C LEU A 9 -30.12 -37.90 8.24
N LEU A 10 -28.82 -38.19 8.42
CA LEU A 10 -27.85 -37.16 8.79
C LEU A 10 -27.68 -36.25 7.57
N ALA A 11 -28.49 -35.21 7.48
CA ALA A 11 -28.18 -34.07 6.64
C ALA A 11 -26.99 -33.35 7.28
N LEU A 12 -25.78 -33.75 6.87
CA LEU A 12 -24.58 -32.91 6.98
C LEU A 12 -24.83 -31.70 6.08
N LEU A 13 -25.52 -30.69 6.62
CA LEU A 13 -25.44 -29.35 6.09
C LEU A 13 -23.97 -28.93 6.27
N SER A 14 -23.23 -29.16 5.19
CA SER A 14 -22.00 -28.46 4.85
C SER A 14 -22.19 -26.98 5.18
N SER A 15 -21.74 -26.59 6.37
CA SER A 15 -21.44 -25.22 6.70
C SER A 15 -20.17 -24.85 5.93
N CYS A 16 -20.30 -24.71 4.62
CA CYS A 16 -19.48 -23.74 3.90
C CYS A 16 -20.03 -22.36 4.27
N SER A 17 -19.79 -21.96 5.52
CA SER A 17 -19.69 -20.54 5.83
C SER A 17 -18.57 -20.04 4.94
N GLU A 18 -18.95 -19.38 3.86
CA GLU A 18 -18.06 -18.58 3.03
C GLU A 18 -17.53 -17.49 3.96
N SER A 19 -16.48 -17.81 4.72
CA SER A 19 -15.79 -16.87 5.59
C SER A 19 -14.99 -15.93 4.71
N LYS A 20 -15.70 -15.05 3.98
CA LYS A 20 -15.20 -13.71 3.66
C LYS A 20 -15.20 -12.91 4.95
N ASP A 21 -14.36 -13.29 5.90
CA ASP A 21 -13.97 -12.36 6.96
C ASP A 21 -12.57 -11.82 6.62
N GLY A 22 -12.52 -11.18 5.45
CA GLY A 22 -11.50 -10.24 5.07
C GLY A 22 -11.90 -8.86 5.56
N SER A 23 -12.25 -8.74 6.85
CA SER A 23 -12.54 -7.46 7.47
C SER A 23 -11.30 -6.57 7.39
N ASP A 24 -11.50 -5.32 6.94
CA ASP A 24 -10.46 -4.30 6.91
C ASP A 24 -9.80 -4.22 8.30
N LEU A 25 -8.48 -4.11 8.33
CA LEU A 25 -7.75 -3.83 9.57
C LEU A 25 -8.13 -2.44 10.06
N PRO A 26 -8.05 -2.16 11.37
CA PRO A 26 -8.24 -0.81 11.87
C PRO A 26 -7.24 0.14 11.20
N ASP A 27 -7.73 1.31 10.80
CA ASP A 27 -6.87 2.36 10.27
C ASP A 27 -5.80 2.74 11.30
N GLN A 28 -4.61 3.05 10.81
CA GLN A 28 -3.53 3.59 11.63
C GLN A 28 -3.20 5.01 11.14
N PRO A 29 -2.86 5.93 12.06
CA PRO A 29 -2.45 7.27 11.65
C PRO A 29 -1.17 7.19 10.84
N ASP A 30 -1.02 8.15 9.92
CA ASP A 30 0.21 8.29 9.17
C ASP A 30 1.41 8.52 10.08
N ARG A 31 2.55 8.01 9.63
CA ARG A 31 3.82 8.17 10.34
C ARG A 31 4.77 9.03 9.52
N TRP A 32 5.33 10.04 10.16
CA TRP A 32 6.48 10.78 9.65
C TRP A 32 7.75 10.11 10.16
N VAL A 33 8.58 9.62 9.25
CA VAL A 33 9.80 8.89 9.58
C VAL A 33 11.04 9.59 9.01
N ASN A 34 12.20 9.36 9.62
CA ASN A 34 13.46 9.89 9.10
C ASN A 34 14.10 8.96 8.08
N SER A 35 13.81 7.67 8.15
CA SER A 35 14.29 6.67 7.20
C SER A 35 13.47 5.39 7.27
N PHE A 36 13.57 4.57 6.23
CA PHE A 36 13.09 3.19 6.22
C PHE A 36 13.95 2.34 5.28
N LYS A 37 14.00 1.03 5.56
CA LYS A 37 14.61 0.05 4.66
C LYS A 37 13.59 -0.39 3.62
N ILE A 38 14.06 -0.66 2.42
CA ILE A 38 13.27 -1.23 1.33
C ILE A 38 13.36 -2.74 1.45
N GLN A 39 12.22 -3.43 1.47
CA GLN A 39 12.17 -4.89 1.50
C GLN A 39 12.27 -5.45 0.08
N ASP A 40 12.62 -6.73 -0.06
CA ASP A 40 12.80 -7.36 -1.37
C ASP A 40 11.51 -7.37 -2.22
N ASP A 41 10.34 -7.31 -1.59
CA ASP A 41 9.04 -7.25 -2.25
C ASP A 41 8.50 -5.81 -2.41
N SER A 42 9.25 -4.81 -1.95
CA SER A 42 8.96 -3.39 -2.14
C SER A 42 9.18 -2.96 -3.58
N LYS A 43 8.24 -2.19 -4.12
CA LYS A 43 8.38 -1.50 -5.41
C LYS A 43 8.68 -0.03 -5.15
N ALA A 44 9.92 0.38 -5.38
CA ALA A 44 10.32 1.80 -5.37
C ALA A 44 10.09 2.43 -6.73
N ARG A 45 9.51 3.64 -6.76
CA ARG A 45 9.17 4.37 -7.97
C ARG A 45 9.45 5.86 -7.77
N TYR A 46 9.98 6.50 -8.80
CA TYR A 46 9.93 7.95 -8.95
C TYR A 46 8.61 8.31 -9.63
N VAL A 47 7.87 9.22 -9.01
CA VAL A 47 6.63 9.78 -9.56
C VAL A 47 6.92 11.23 -9.92
N GLU A 48 6.83 11.52 -11.22
CA GLU A 48 7.00 12.87 -11.73
C GLU A 48 5.71 13.68 -11.52
N LYS A 49 5.88 14.95 -11.20
CA LYS A 49 4.84 15.97 -11.31
C LYS A 49 4.17 15.86 -12.67
N SER A 50 2.85 15.96 -12.69
CA SER A 50 2.10 16.00 -13.94
C SER A 50 2.50 17.20 -14.79
N GLY A 51 2.87 16.92 -16.03
CA GLY A 51 2.95 17.94 -17.08
C GLY A 51 1.57 18.26 -17.66
N VAL A 52 1.57 19.04 -18.74
CA VAL A 52 0.34 19.43 -19.48
C VAL A 52 -0.36 18.22 -20.12
N ILE A 53 0.36 17.09 -20.31
CA ILE A 53 -0.09 15.96 -21.14
C ILE A 53 -0.23 14.67 -20.30
N SER A 54 0.70 14.40 -19.37
CA SER A 54 0.61 13.30 -18.40
C SER A 54 1.71 13.41 -17.33
N SER A 55 1.59 12.60 -16.26
CA SER A 55 2.65 12.32 -15.29
C SER A 55 3.39 11.03 -15.65
N SER A 56 4.72 11.01 -15.51
CA SER A 56 5.53 9.80 -15.65
C SER A 56 5.72 9.07 -14.32
N VAL A 57 5.75 7.73 -14.36
CA VAL A 57 6.14 6.90 -13.21
C VAL A 57 7.27 5.98 -13.65
N LYS A 58 8.44 6.12 -13.02
CA LYS A 58 9.66 5.38 -13.35
C LYS A 58 10.01 4.42 -12.21
N PRO A 59 10.24 3.12 -12.48
CA PRO A 59 10.73 2.20 -11.45
C PRO A 59 12.15 2.57 -11.03
N LEU A 60 12.44 2.43 -9.73
CA LEU A 60 13.77 2.62 -9.16
C LEU A 60 14.33 1.25 -8.76
N THR A 61 15.56 0.98 -9.19
CA THR A 61 16.24 -0.29 -8.94
C THR A 61 17.50 -0.05 -8.09
N GLY A 62 17.90 -1.05 -7.32
CA GLY A 62 19.12 -1.01 -6.50
C GLY A 62 19.05 -0.16 -5.22
N LEU A 63 17.92 0.49 -4.94
CA LEU A 63 17.70 1.22 -3.70
C LEU A 63 17.47 0.24 -2.53
N GLN A 64 18.24 0.39 -1.44
CA GLN A 64 18.12 -0.43 -0.22
C GLN A 64 17.39 0.28 0.92
N SER A 65 17.38 1.61 0.91
CA SER A 65 16.73 2.44 1.92
C SER A 65 16.41 3.81 1.33
N VAL A 66 15.52 4.54 2.01
CA VAL A 66 15.28 5.97 1.77
C VAL A 66 15.39 6.70 3.11
N SER A 67 16.14 7.79 3.13
CA SER A 67 16.37 8.62 4.32
C SER A 67 16.21 10.09 4.00
N VAL A 68 15.79 10.88 5.00
CA VAL A 68 15.86 12.34 4.95
C VAL A 68 17.34 12.75 4.79
N GLY A 69 17.60 13.61 3.81
CA GLY A 69 18.94 14.01 3.39
C GLY A 69 19.39 13.37 2.08
N ASP A 70 18.77 12.26 1.66
CA ASP A 70 19.11 11.60 0.39
C ASP A 70 18.77 12.48 -0.81
N ASN A 71 19.42 12.20 -1.93
CA ASN A 71 19.06 12.75 -3.24
C ASN A 71 18.81 11.60 -4.22
N ILE A 72 17.56 11.42 -4.64
CA ILE A 72 17.10 10.28 -5.43
C ILE A 72 16.41 10.83 -6.68
N GLU A 73 16.93 10.50 -7.87
CA GLU A 73 16.43 11.02 -9.17
C GLU A 73 16.25 12.56 -9.17
N GLY A 74 17.10 13.31 -8.46
CA GLY A 74 17.03 14.76 -8.37
C GLY A 74 16.08 15.31 -7.29
N VAL A 75 15.33 14.44 -6.59
CA VAL A 75 14.53 14.83 -5.43
C VAL A 75 15.41 14.78 -4.19
N LYS A 76 15.66 15.95 -3.59
CA LYS A 76 16.29 16.06 -2.27
C LYS A 76 15.27 15.73 -1.19
N ILE A 77 15.40 14.60 -0.53
CA ILE A 77 14.44 14.12 0.47
C ILE A 77 14.55 14.95 1.74
N GLY A 78 13.52 15.71 2.08
CA GLY A 78 13.41 16.45 3.34
C GLY A 78 12.28 15.96 4.25
N ALA A 79 11.35 15.16 3.73
CA ALA A 79 10.31 14.51 4.55
C ALA A 79 9.87 13.17 3.95
N ILE A 80 9.46 12.27 4.84
CA ILE A 80 8.90 10.95 4.48
C ILE A 80 7.62 10.74 5.29
N ARG A 81 6.50 10.53 4.59
CA ARG A 81 5.21 10.13 5.18
C ARG A 81 4.89 8.71 4.77
N CYS A 82 4.51 7.88 5.73
CA CYS A 82 4.07 6.52 5.48
C CYS A 82 2.62 6.36 5.93
N SER A 83 1.80 5.79 5.06
CA SER A 83 0.38 5.52 5.27
C SER A 83 0.12 4.02 5.36
N PHE A 84 -0.73 3.62 6.28
CA PHE A 84 -1.03 2.21 6.53
C PHE A 84 -2.13 1.71 5.60
N PHE A 85 -1.95 0.51 5.06
CA PHE A 85 -2.93 -0.17 4.22
C PHE A 85 -3.82 -1.08 5.09
N SER A 86 -5.02 -0.60 5.42
CA SER A 86 -6.01 -1.37 6.19
C SER A 86 -6.61 -2.53 5.39
N LYS A 87 -6.51 -2.49 4.05
CA LYS A 87 -6.99 -3.50 3.11
C LYS A 87 -5.95 -3.79 2.03
N ASP A 88 -6.23 -4.80 1.19
CA ASP A 88 -5.41 -5.05 0.02
C ASP A 88 -5.47 -3.83 -0.91
N GLU A 89 -4.31 -3.40 -1.39
CA GLU A 89 -4.20 -2.16 -2.15
C GLU A 89 -4.28 -2.40 -3.64
N SER A 90 -4.64 -1.37 -4.38
CA SER A 90 -4.54 -1.38 -5.84
C SER A 90 -3.76 -0.17 -6.32
N TYR A 91 -2.80 -0.40 -7.20
CA TYR A 91 -2.00 0.68 -7.77
C TYR A 91 -1.84 0.48 -9.27
N SER A 92 -2.20 1.49 -10.05
CA SER A 92 -2.12 1.47 -11.53
C SER A 92 -2.87 0.29 -12.17
N GLY A 93 -3.99 -0.15 -11.58
CA GLY A 93 -4.82 -1.25 -12.10
C GLY A 93 -4.38 -2.65 -11.67
N GLU A 94 -3.25 -2.78 -10.96
CA GLU A 94 -2.83 -4.03 -10.34
C GLU A 94 -3.29 -4.09 -8.87
N GLN A 95 -3.80 -5.25 -8.43
CA GLN A 95 -4.15 -5.50 -7.03
C GLN A 95 -2.97 -6.16 -6.33
N PHE A 96 -2.68 -5.72 -5.10
CA PHE A 96 -1.57 -6.19 -4.29
C PHE A 96 -2.02 -6.60 -2.89
N MET A 97 -1.52 -7.73 -2.42
CA MET A 97 -1.74 -8.21 -1.05
C MET A 97 -0.85 -7.46 -0.05
N TRP A 98 -1.09 -6.15 0.10
CA TRP A 98 -0.31 -5.27 0.97
C TRP A 98 -1.03 -4.89 2.26
N ARG A 99 -2.19 -5.49 2.54
CA ARG A 99 -2.91 -5.32 3.79
C ARG A 99 -2.00 -5.55 4.99
N GLY A 100 -2.02 -4.63 5.96
CA GLY A 100 -1.18 -4.69 7.14
C GLY A 100 0.21 -4.09 6.97
N ARG A 101 0.53 -3.52 5.81
CA ARG A 101 1.81 -2.86 5.52
C ARG A 101 1.63 -1.39 5.22
N TRP A 102 2.74 -0.70 4.96
CA TRP A 102 2.76 0.75 4.72
C TRP A 102 3.09 1.09 3.27
N GLY A 103 2.61 2.22 2.78
CA GLY A 103 3.12 2.89 1.58
C GLY A 103 3.78 4.19 1.99
N CYS A 104 5.01 4.43 1.57
CA CYS A 104 5.76 5.63 1.93
C CYS A 104 5.94 6.56 0.72
N MET A 105 5.68 7.84 0.95
CA MET A 105 6.00 8.94 0.03
C MET A 105 7.13 9.79 0.63
N ALA A 106 8.19 10.00 -0.14
CA ALA A 106 9.36 10.78 0.23
C ALA A 106 9.58 11.92 -0.76
N GLY A 107 9.71 13.15 -0.26
CA GLY A 107 9.72 14.37 -1.06
C GLY A 107 10.50 15.49 -0.38
N ARG A 108 10.46 16.70 -0.94
CA ARG A 108 11.34 17.80 -0.50
C ARG A 108 11.02 18.31 0.90
N ASP A 109 9.75 18.34 1.27
CA ASP A 109 9.29 18.74 2.60
C ASP A 109 7.91 18.16 2.90
N LYS A 110 7.41 18.42 4.11
CA LYS A 110 6.10 17.91 4.55
C LYS A 110 4.95 18.45 3.73
N ASN A 111 5.01 19.73 3.35
CA ASN A 111 3.93 20.39 2.62
C ASN A 111 3.81 19.83 1.20
N GLU A 112 4.93 19.59 0.50
CA GLU A 112 4.93 18.92 -0.80
C GLU A 112 4.33 17.52 -0.70
N ILE A 113 4.69 16.75 0.33
CA ILE A 113 4.17 15.38 0.52
C ILE A 113 2.67 15.35 0.86
N GLU A 114 2.20 16.26 1.70
CA GLU A 114 0.78 16.34 2.07
C GLU A 114 -0.10 16.71 0.88
N ASN A 115 0.43 17.49 -0.07
CA ASN A 115 -0.28 17.98 -1.24
C ASN A 115 0.19 17.32 -2.56
N ALA A 116 0.96 16.24 -2.48
CA ALA A 116 1.60 15.63 -3.66
C ALA A 116 0.58 15.15 -4.71
N VAL A 117 -0.57 14.65 -4.25
CA VAL A 117 -1.63 14.12 -5.10
C VAL A 117 -2.93 14.84 -4.80
N GLN A 118 -3.51 15.47 -5.82
CA GLN A 118 -4.82 16.10 -5.73
C GLN A 118 -5.95 15.08 -5.80
N GLN A 119 -7.17 15.52 -5.49
CA GLN A 119 -8.37 14.68 -5.51
C GLN A 119 -8.67 14.08 -6.89
N ASP A 120 -8.27 14.75 -7.96
CA ASP A 120 -8.38 14.28 -9.35
C ASP A 120 -7.23 13.35 -9.78
N GLY A 121 -6.31 13.03 -8.86
CA GLY A 121 -5.13 12.23 -9.12
C GLY A 121 -3.96 12.99 -9.72
N ASN A 122 -4.06 14.31 -9.93
CA ASN A 122 -2.99 15.13 -10.46
C ASN A 122 -1.80 15.19 -9.49
N LYS A 123 -0.57 15.01 -9.98
CA LYS A 123 0.66 15.04 -9.19
C LYS A 123 1.27 16.44 -9.22
N LEU A 124 1.28 17.15 -8.09
CA LEU A 124 1.77 18.54 -8.02
C LEU A 124 3.28 18.64 -7.89
N TYR A 125 3.90 17.61 -7.32
CA TYR A 125 5.32 17.57 -6.98
C TYR A 125 5.93 16.22 -7.38
N ASP A 126 7.24 16.22 -7.60
CA ASP A 126 8.00 14.99 -7.78
C ASP A 126 8.21 14.32 -6.41
N TYR A 127 8.06 13.00 -6.35
CA TYR A 127 8.31 12.26 -5.11
C TYR A 127 8.71 10.82 -5.37
N ILE A 128 9.34 10.21 -4.37
CA ILE A 128 9.64 8.79 -4.33
C ILE A 128 8.49 8.08 -3.63
N HIS A 129 7.86 7.13 -4.31
CA HIS A 129 6.85 6.25 -3.73
C HIS A 129 7.44 4.85 -3.55
N VAL A 130 7.32 4.29 -2.35
CA VAL A 130 7.73 2.92 -2.07
C VAL A 130 6.60 2.18 -1.38
N SER A 131 6.19 1.07 -1.97
CA SER A 131 5.18 0.20 -1.39
C SER A 131 5.39 -1.27 -1.81
N PRO A 132 5.11 -2.23 -0.91
CA PRO A 132 4.81 -2.03 0.50
C PRO A 132 6.08 -1.79 1.31
N VAL A 133 5.96 -1.26 2.53
CA VAL A 133 7.03 -0.98 3.48
C VAL A 133 6.67 -1.55 4.85
N SER A 134 7.65 -2.11 5.54
CA SER A 134 7.55 -2.50 6.94
C SER A 134 8.28 -1.48 7.80
N LEU A 135 7.55 -0.75 8.62
CA LEU A 135 8.12 0.18 9.60
C LEU A 135 8.41 -0.60 10.88
N GLN A 136 9.70 -0.71 11.24
CA GLN A 136 10.15 -1.26 12.52
C GLN A 136 9.96 -0.23 13.63
#